data_AF-A0A953JGG9-F1
#
_entry.id   AF-A0A953JGG9-F1
#
_cell.length_a   1.000
_cell.length_b   1.000
_cell.length_c   1.000
_cell.angle_alpha   90.00
_cell.angle_beta   90.00
_cell.angle_gamma   90.00
#
_symmetry.space_group_name_H-M   'P 1'
#
loop_
_entity.id
_entity.type
_entity.pdbx_description
1 polymer ?
#
loop_
_entity_poly.entity_id
_entity_poly.type
_entity_poly.pdbx_seq_one_letter_code
_entity_poly.pdbx_strand_id
1 'polypeptide(L)'
;MPKVIIHKDGQVFQDEVQDNTNLVVRAGIRKFPYPYLRYGCGMGKCAKCTCRIISGAENLPEPNWKEKKMLGERLAQGLRLACQLWLHHDVELTQDGVSPPASTQAVLQAAGDSMYVILTSKPGQFRTEPVDGVRPVEAYDYIAAGRLRARFVIAGLARETKIKVVDETPPPVVNHVPSKFLEQFDSVEEARRELEQLTSFGSSVRALLERAPIEAAS
;
A
#
# COMPACT_ATOMS: atom_id res chain seq x y z
N MET A 1 -10.17 -6.26 -23.44
CA MET A 1 -9.52 -7.21 -22.53
C MET A 1 -8.05 -7.17 -22.85
N PRO A 2 -7.20 -6.63 -21.97
CA PRO A 2 -5.77 -6.56 -22.25
C PRO A 2 -5.13 -7.96 -22.25
N LYS A 3 -4.23 -8.18 -23.20
CA LYS A 3 -3.39 -9.37 -23.29
C LYS A 3 -2.16 -9.22 -22.41
N VAL A 4 -1.91 -10.21 -21.56
CA VAL A 4 -0.78 -10.21 -20.63
C VAL A 4 0.16 -11.34 -21.01
N ILE A 5 1.43 -11.01 -21.25
CA ILE A 5 2.50 -11.95 -21.59
C ILE A 5 3.56 -11.92 -20.48
N ILE A 6 3.90 -13.09 -19.94
CA ILE A 6 4.91 -13.25 -18.89
C ILE A 6 6.00 -14.20 -19.35
N HIS A 7 7.23 -13.72 -19.30
CA HIS A 7 8.43 -14.52 -19.46
C HIS A 7 8.93 -15.01 -18.10
N LYS A 8 9.05 -16.33 -17.95
CA LYS A 8 9.53 -16.98 -16.74
C LYS A 8 10.36 -18.21 -17.07
N ASP A 9 11.57 -18.27 -16.50
CA ASP A 9 12.51 -19.39 -16.65
C ASP A 9 12.71 -19.79 -18.13
N GLY A 10 12.76 -18.79 -19.02
CA GLY A 10 12.89 -18.97 -20.47
C GLY A 10 11.62 -19.45 -21.20
N GLN A 11 10.49 -19.58 -20.49
CA GLN A 11 9.18 -19.91 -21.06
C GLN A 11 8.28 -18.68 -21.15
N VAL A 12 7.36 -18.68 -22.12
CA VAL A 12 6.40 -17.59 -22.33
C VAL A 12 4.99 -18.08 -22.04
N PHE A 13 4.31 -17.39 -21.12
CA PHE A 13 2.93 -17.65 -20.74
C PHE A 13 2.08 -16.44 -21.08
N GLN A 14 0.91 -16.66 -21.69
CA GLN A 14 0.04 -15.56 -22.10
C GLN A 14 -1.42 -15.90 -21.83
N ASP A 15 -2.21 -14.89 -21.46
CA ASP A 15 -3.67 -14.98 -21.34
C ASP A 15 -4.29 -13.57 -21.44
N GLU A 16 -5.58 -13.52 -21.72
CA GLU A 16 -6.36 -12.29 -21.65
C GLU A 16 -6.89 -12.08 -20.22
N VAL A 17 -6.82 -10.84 -19.75
CA VAL A 17 -7.38 -10.48 -18.45
C VAL A 17 -8.51 -9.46 -18.61
N GLN A 18 -9.30 -9.32 -17.55
CA GLN A 18 -10.33 -8.29 -17.53
C GLN A 18 -9.68 -6.91 -17.54
N ASP A 19 -10.36 -5.93 -18.12
CA ASP A 19 -9.91 -4.53 -18.03
C ASP A 19 -9.83 -4.07 -16.56
N ASN A 20 -9.02 -3.06 -16.28
CA ASN A 20 -8.77 -2.54 -14.93
C ASN A 20 -8.38 -3.63 -13.92
N THR A 21 -7.38 -4.43 -14.29
CA THR A 21 -6.93 -5.59 -13.50
C THR A 21 -5.58 -5.36 -12.85
N ASN A 22 -5.42 -5.80 -11.60
CA ASN A 22 -4.13 -5.95 -10.94
C ASN A 22 -3.61 -7.40 -11.02
N LEU A 23 -2.39 -7.58 -11.55
CA LEU A 23 -1.81 -8.91 -11.76
C LEU A 23 -1.51 -9.67 -10.46
N VAL A 24 -1.09 -8.96 -9.41
CA VAL A 24 -0.77 -9.58 -8.13
C VAL A 24 -2.04 -10.03 -7.41
N VAL A 25 -3.12 -9.25 -7.48
CA VAL A 25 -4.43 -9.67 -6.95
C VAL A 25 -4.91 -10.95 -7.64
N ARG A 26 -4.85 -11.01 -8.97
CA ARG A 26 -5.23 -12.23 -9.73
C ARG A 26 -4.39 -13.43 -9.36
N ALA A 27 -3.07 -13.26 -9.26
CA ALA A 27 -2.18 -14.33 -8.86
C ALA A 27 -2.46 -14.81 -7.41
N GLY A 28 -2.86 -13.89 -6.51
CA GLY A 28 -3.28 -14.18 -5.15
C GLY A 28 -4.52 -15.06 -5.06
N ILE A 29 -5.50 -14.86 -5.95
CA ILE A 29 -6.70 -15.71 -6.06
C ILE A 29 -6.51 -16.92 -7.00
N ARG A 30 -5.26 -17.30 -7.29
CA ARG A 30 -4.87 -18.44 -8.13
C ARG A 30 -5.42 -18.43 -9.55
N LYS A 31 -5.66 -17.23 -10.11
CA LYS A 31 -5.95 -17.04 -11.54
C LYS A 31 -4.68 -16.62 -12.28
N PHE A 32 -4.67 -16.75 -13.61
CA PHE A 32 -3.59 -16.21 -14.43
C PHE A 32 -3.29 -14.75 -14.01
N PRO A 33 -2.03 -14.39 -13.68
CA PRO A 33 -0.78 -15.08 -14.02
C PRO A 33 -0.19 -16.08 -13.00
N TYR A 34 -0.95 -16.61 -12.05
CA TYR A 34 -0.48 -17.71 -11.19
C TYR A 34 -0.19 -18.99 -12.01
N PRO A 35 0.90 -19.75 -11.74
CA PRO A 35 1.96 -19.55 -10.73
C PRO A 35 3.19 -18.79 -11.28
N TYR A 36 3.06 -18.15 -12.44
CA TYR A 36 4.17 -17.56 -13.18
C TYR A 36 4.62 -16.23 -12.58
N LEU A 37 3.71 -15.44 -12.02
CA LEU A 37 4.08 -14.20 -11.32
C LEU A 37 4.52 -14.44 -9.87
N ARG A 38 5.75 -14.04 -9.55
CA ARG A 38 6.26 -13.93 -8.17
C ARG A 38 5.72 -12.66 -7.52
N TYR A 39 5.19 -12.79 -6.31
CA TYR A 39 4.69 -11.67 -5.52
C TYR A 39 4.97 -11.83 -4.01
N GLY A 40 4.57 -10.82 -3.23
CA GLY A 40 4.77 -10.76 -1.78
C GLY A 40 3.61 -10.04 -1.10
N CYS A 41 3.86 -8.85 -0.56
CA CYS A 41 2.86 -8.10 0.21
C CYS A 41 1.62 -7.62 -0.57
N GLY A 42 1.71 -7.49 -1.91
CA GLY A 42 0.63 -6.96 -2.73
C GLY A 42 0.34 -5.46 -2.57
N MET A 43 1.05 -4.76 -1.68
CA MET A 43 0.72 -3.38 -1.25
C MET A 43 1.86 -2.38 -1.46
N GLY A 44 2.92 -2.74 -2.19
CA GLY A 44 4.07 -1.85 -2.41
C GLY A 44 5.02 -1.74 -1.20
N LYS A 45 4.87 -2.58 -0.17
CA LYS A 45 5.72 -2.62 1.04
C LYS A 45 6.99 -3.47 0.88
N CYS A 46 7.09 -4.19 -0.24
CA CYS A 46 8.24 -5.01 -0.58
C CYS A 46 8.43 -4.98 -2.09
N ALA A 47 9.59 -5.43 -2.56
CA ALA A 47 9.90 -5.49 -3.99
C ALA A 47 10.02 -6.94 -4.52
N LYS A 48 9.31 -7.90 -3.90
CA LYS A 48 9.24 -9.29 -4.40
C LYS A 48 8.55 -9.41 -5.76
N CYS A 49 7.59 -8.53 -6.02
CA CYS A 49 6.86 -8.46 -7.29
C CYS A 49 7.53 -7.57 -8.35
N THR A 50 8.80 -7.20 -8.16
CA THR A 50 9.54 -6.44 -9.17
C THR A 50 9.55 -7.20 -10.48
N CYS A 51 9.22 -6.51 -11.56
CA CYS A 51 9.27 -7.00 -12.93
C CYS A 51 9.95 -5.95 -13.83
N ARG A 52 10.46 -6.39 -14.97
CA ARG A 52 10.84 -5.52 -16.09
C ARG A 52 9.71 -5.55 -17.09
N ILE A 53 9.29 -4.38 -17.55
CA ILE A 53 8.32 -4.29 -18.67
C ILE A 53 9.12 -4.40 -19.97
N ILE A 54 8.75 -5.38 -20.80
CA ILE A 54 9.35 -5.63 -22.11
C ILE A 54 8.62 -4.80 -23.17
N SER A 55 7.29 -4.73 -23.09
CA SER A 55 6.42 -3.96 -24.00
C SER A 55 5.18 -3.44 -23.28
N GLY A 56 4.62 -2.33 -23.78
CA GLY A 56 3.43 -1.66 -23.22
C GLY A 56 3.71 -0.72 -22.05
N ALA A 57 4.98 -0.37 -21.80
CA ALA A 57 5.38 0.51 -20.70
C ALA A 57 4.84 1.95 -20.86
N GLU A 58 4.72 2.41 -22.11
CA GLU A 58 4.19 3.72 -22.49
C GLU A 58 2.71 3.90 -22.12
N ASN A 59 1.97 2.80 -21.93
CA ASN A 59 0.57 2.80 -21.54
C ASN A 59 0.38 2.65 -20.02
N LEU A 60 1.47 2.51 -19.25
CA LEU A 60 1.41 2.41 -17.80
C LEU A 60 1.46 3.80 -17.16
N PRO A 61 0.80 3.99 -16.00
CA PRO A 61 0.94 5.22 -15.24
C PRO A 61 2.41 5.41 -14.82
N GLU A 62 2.78 6.67 -14.61
CA GLU A 62 4.08 7.02 -14.02
C GLU A 62 4.31 6.27 -12.70
N PRO A 63 5.56 5.91 -12.36
CA PRO A 63 5.86 5.26 -11.10
C PRO A 63 5.34 6.05 -9.91
N ASN A 64 4.52 5.40 -9.10
CA ASN A 64 3.96 6.03 -7.90
C ASN A 64 5.04 6.16 -6.81
N TRP A 65 4.72 6.83 -5.70
CA TRP A 65 5.70 7.05 -4.63
C TRP A 65 6.19 5.74 -3.99
N LYS A 66 5.36 4.69 -3.92
CA LYS A 66 5.74 3.36 -3.38
C LYS A 66 6.76 2.69 -4.29
N GLU A 67 6.58 2.78 -5.60
CA GLU A 67 7.57 2.31 -6.57
C GLU A 67 8.87 3.10 -6.47
N LYS A 68 8.80 4.44 -6.38
CA LYS A 68 9.97 5.30 -6.18
C LYS A 68 10.74 4.92 -4.91
N LYS A 69 10.04 4.68 -3.80
CA LYS A 69 10.64 4.25 -2.53
C LYS A 69 11.30 2.88 -2.62
N MET A 70 10.61 1.89 -3.18
CA MET A 70 11.08 0.49 -3.18
C MET A 70 12.12 0.19 -4.27
N LEU A 71 12.06 0.87 -5.41
CA LEU A 71 12.91 0.59 -6.57
C LEU A 71 14.02 1.63 -6.75
N GLY A 72 13.84 2.88 -6.33
CA GLY A 72 14.84 3.93 -6.47
C GLY A 72 15.38 4.03 -7.91
N GLU A 73 16.70 3.99 -8.06
CA GLU A 73 17.40 4.03 -9.36
C GLU A 73 17.01 2.89 -10.32
N ARG A 74 16.48 1.78 -9.79
CA ARG A 74 16.04 0.65 -10.62
C ARG A 74 14.83 0.99 -11.47
N LEU A 75 14.08 2.05 -11.15
CA LEU A 75 13.04 2.59 -12.03
C LEU A 75 13.60 3.03 -13.38
N ALA A 76 14.77 3.67 -13.39
CA ALA A 76 15.44 4.10 -14.62
C ALA A 76 15.87 2.91 -15.50
N GLN A 77 15.96 1.71 -14.93
CA GLN A 77 16.24 0.46 -15.63
C GLN A 77 14.97 -0.21 -16.20
N GLY A 78 13.83 0.49 -16.18
CA GLY A 78 12.54 -0.02 -16.66
C GLY A 78 11.90 -1.06 -15.72
N LEU A 79 12.36 -1.14 -14.46
CA LEU A 79 11.75 -2.00 -13.47
C LEU A 79 10.53 -1.34 -12.84
N ARG A 80 9.49 -2.13 -12.58
CA ARG A 80 8.23 -1.72 -11.98
C ARG A 80 7.81 -2.70 -10.89
N LEU A 81 6.92 -2.28 -9.99
CA LEU A 81 6.26 -3.19 -9.06
C LEU A 81 4.93 -3.66 -9.64
N ALA A 82 4.81 -4.95 -9.97
CA ALA A 82 3.58 -5.49 -10.55
C ALA A 82 2.33 -5.29 -9.65
N CYS A 83 2.50 -5.16 -8.33
CA CYS A 83 1.37 -4.89 -7.43
C CYS A 83 0.85 -3.45 -7.50
N GLN A 84 1.61 -2.52 -8.07
CA GLN A 84 1.23 -1.10 -8.19
C GLN A 84 0.60 -0.77 -9.55
N LEU A 85 0.50 -1.75 -10.45
CA LEU A 85 -0.03 -1.57 -11.79
C LEU A 85 -1.49 -2.04 -11.89
N TRP A 86 -2.32 -1.23 -12.53
CA TRP A 86 -3.65 -1.58 -12.98
C TRP A 86 -3.66 -1.51 -14.50
N LEU A 87 -3.99 -2.63 -15.14
CA LEU A 87 -3.82 -2.78 -16.59
C LEU A 87 -5.10 -2.45 -17.33
N HIS A 88 -4.97 -1.57 -18.33
CA HIS A 88 -5.99 -1.26 -19.32
C HIS A 88 -5.58 -1.62 -20.75
N HIS A 89 -4.30 -1.89 -20.94
CA HIS A 89 -3.68 -2.17 -22.23
C HIS A 89 -2.80 -3.41 -22.11
N ASP A 90 -2.43 -3.95 -23.26
CA ASP A 90 -1.56 -5.11 -23.35
C ASP A 90 -0.22 -4.83 -22.67
N VAL A 91 0.31 -5.83 -21.98
CA VAL A 91 1.61 -5.73 -21.33
C VAL A 91 2.39 -7.02 -21.47
N GLU A 92 3.68 -6.86 -21.72
CA GLU A 92 4.64 -7.96 -21.72
C GLU A 92 5.69 -7.69 -20.66
N LEU A 93 5.93 -8.65 -19.78
CA LEU A 93 6.86 -8.47 -18.66
C LEU A 93 7.67 -9.73 -18.34
N THR A 94 8.78 -9.53 -17.64
CA THR A 94 9.61 -10.62 -17.10
C THR A 94 9.99 -10.34 -15.65
N GLN A 95 10.21 -11.41 -14.89
CA GLN A 95 10.84 -11.36 -13.57
C GLN A 95 12.18 -12.11 -13.54
N ASP A 96 12.62 -12.63 -14.69
CA ASP A 96 13.90 -13.31 -14.85
C ASP A 96 15.03 -12.27 -14.80
N GLY A 97 16.12 -12.61 -14.11
CA GLY A 97 17.23 -11.67 -13.89
C GLY A 97 16.87 -10.47 -13.00
N VAL A 98 15.65 -10.41 -12.46
CA VAL A 98 15.21 -9.35 -11.53
C VAL A 98 15.28 -9.88 -10.09
N SER A 99 16.37 -9.58 -9.39
CA SER A 99 16.51 -9.88 -7.97
C SER A 99 15.65 -8.92 -7.13
N PRO A 100 14.74 -9.40 -6.26
CA PRO A 100 14.15 -8.56 -5.22
C PRO A 100 15.27 -7.96 -4.37
N PRO A 101 15.17 -6.70 -3.91
CA PRO A 101 16.09 -6.22 -2.89
C PRO A 101 15.99 -7.11 -1.64
N ALA A 102 17.11 -7.27 -0.94
CA ALA A 102 17.14 -7.89 0.37
C ALA A 102 16.10 -7.17 1.26
N SER A 103 15.37 -7.95 2.06
CA SER A 103 14.22 -7.50 2.85
C SER A 103 14.48 -6.15 3.52
N THR A 104 13.54 -5.22 3.34
CA THR A 104 13.52 -3.87 3.93
C THR A 104 13.75 -3.87 5.45
N GLN A 105 13.41 -4.96 6.14
CA GLN A 105 13.71 -5.18 7.56
C GLN A 105 15.21 -5.04 7.93
N ALA A 106 16.13 -5.39 7.02
CA ALA A 106 17.56 -5.31 7.31
C ALA A 106 18.12 -3.87 7.22
N VAL A 107 17.47 -2.99 6.46
CA VAL A 107 17.90 -1.59 6.31
C VAL A 107 17.34 -0.73 7.46
N LEU A 108 16.13 -1.03 7.93
CA LEU A 108 15.44 -0.25 8.97
C LEU A 108 16.01 -0.45 10.39
N GLN A 109 16.78 -1.51 10.63
CA GLN A 109 17.41 -1.76 11.94
C GLN A 109 18.64 -0.89 12.23
N ALA A 110 19.17 -0.17 11.24
CA ALA A 110 20.40 0.63 11.37
C ALA A 110 20.15 2.12 11.67
N ALA A 111 18.95 2.64 11.43
CA ALA A 111 18.58 4.02 11.70
C ALA A 111 17.62 4.07 12.89
N GLY A 112 18.06 4.64 14.01
CA GLY A 112 17.26 4.86 15.22
C GLY A 112 16.15 5.92 15.04
N ASP A 113 15.54 5.98 13.86
CA ASP A 113 14.52 6.94 13.50
C ASP A 113 13.14 6.35 13.78
N SER A 114 12.31 7.15 14.45
CA SER A 114 10.96 6.76 14.87
C SER A 114 10.13 6.37 13.65
N MET A 115 9.62 5.15 13.62
CA MET A 115 8.66 4.69 12.61
C MET A 115 7.35 5.47 12.75
N TYR A 116 6.62 5.68 11.66
CA TYR A 116 5.29 6.26 11.68
C TYR A 116 4.26 5.25 11.18
N VAL A 117 3.04 5.33 11.71
CA VAL A 117 1.89 4.52 11.28
C VAL A 117 0.68 5.43 11.07
N ILE A 118 -0.26 4.98 10.25
CA ILE A 118 -1.57 5.63 10.09
C ILE A 118 -2.60 4.80 10.86
N LEU A 119 -3.12 5.38 11.94
CA LEU A 119 -4.28 4.85 12.64
C LEU A 119 -5.54 5.34 11.93
N THR A 120 -6.50 4.46 11.72
CA THR A 120 -7.77 4.79 11.06
C THR A 120 -8.92 4.57 12.03
N SER A 121 -9.86 5.50 12.06
CA SER A 121 -11.12 5.37 12.79
C SER A 121 -12.26 5.66 11.81
N LYS A 122 -13.27 4.80 11.75
CA LYS A 122 -14.48 5.00 10.95
C LYS A 122 -15.66 5.17 11.92
N PRO A 123 -16.22 6.39 12.03
CA PRO A 123 -17.32 6.66 12.95
C PRO A 123 -18.47 5.65 12.79
N GLY A 124 -18.90 5.03 13.89
CA GLY A 124 -19.98 4.05 13.90
C GLY A 124 -19.60 2.66 13.38
N GLN A 125 -18.32 2.41 13.08
CA GLN A 125 -17.81 1.06 12.76
C GLN A 125 -16.70 0.68 13.73
N PHE A 126 -15.63 1.46 13.77
CA PHE A 126 -14.53 1.21 14.69
C PHE A 126 -13.73 2.47 14.94
N ARG A 127 -13.11 2.56 16.11
CA ARG A 127 -12.07 3.56 16.38
C ARG A 127 -10.78 2.92 16.84
N THR A 128 -9.67 3.52 16.44
CA THR A 128 -8.33 3.20 16.93
C THR A 128 -7.95 4.18 18.03
N GLU A 129 -7.46 3.64 19.14
CA GLU A 129 -6.98 4.44 20.27
C GLU A 129 -5.45 4.32 20.34
N PRO A 130 -4.70 5.45 20.39
CA PRO A 130 -3.28 5.43 20.68
C PRO A 130 -3.03 4.74 22.03
N VAL A 131 -1.95 3.97 22.10
CA VAL A 131 -1.52 3.25 23.32
C VAL A 131 -0.10 3.67 23.67
N ASP A 132 0.41 3.22 24.82
CA ASP A 132 1.80 3.48 25.17
C ASP A 132 2.77 3.02 24.06
N GLY A 133 3.70 3.91 23.71
CA GLY A 133 4.60 3.76 22.56
C GLY A 133 4.03 4.22 21.21
N VAL A 134 2.82 4.77 21.17
CA VAL A 134 2.19 5.33 19.95
C VAL A 134 1.84 6.79 20.21
N ARG A 135 2.59 7.72 19.62
CA ARG A 135 2.43 9.16 19.82
C ARG A 135 1.79 9.80 18.60
N PRO A 136 0.53 10.25 18.67
CA PRO A 136 -0.08 11.03 17.59
C PRO A 136 0.76 12.25 17.20
N VAL A 137 0.88 12.51 15.90
CA VAL A 137 1.67 13.61 15.32
C VAL A 137 0.82 14.51 14.43
N GLU A 138 -0.08 13.94 13.65
CA GLU A 138 -1.05 14.67 12.85
C GLU A 138 -2.38 13.92 12.79
N ALA A 139 -3.49 14.65 12.67
CA ALA A 139 -4.80 14.07 12.47
C ALA A 139 -5.49 14.73 11.26
N TYR A 140 -6.29 13.93 10.55
CA TYR A 140 -7.01 14.34 9.36
C TYR A 140 -8.41 13.75 9.32
N ASP A 141 -9.40 14.56 8.98
CA ASP A 141 -10.77 14.14 8.75
C ASP A 141 -11.01 13.94 7.25
N TYR A 142 -11.39 12.71 6.89
CA TYR A 142 -11.79 12.36 5.53
C TYR A 142 -13.29 12.55 5.37
N ILE A 143 -13.65 13.57 4.61
CA ILE A 143 -15.03 14.00 4.37
C ILE A 143 -15.38 13.65 2.93
N ALA A 144 -16.41 12.82 2.73
CA ALA A 144 -16.95 12.52 1.41
C ALA A 144 -18.44 12.80 1.38
N ALA A 145 -18.90 13.56 0.37
CA ALA A 145 -20.28 14.04 0.27
C ALA A 145 -20.73 14.85 1.50
N GLY A 146 -19.84 15.65 2.09
CA GLY A 146 -20.13 16.47 3.28
C GLY A 146 -20.31 15.67 4.58
N ARG A 147 -19.98 14.37 4.59
CA ARG A 147 -20.04 13.52 5.78
C ARG A 147 -18.65 13.02 6.16
N LEU A 148 -18.34 13.05 7.46
CA LEU A 148 -17.13 12.41 8.00
C LEU A 148 -17.21 10.90 7.75
N ARG A 149 -16.28 10.39 6.94
CA ARG A 149 -16.19 8.96 6.59
C ARG A 149 -15.14 8.22 7.40
N ALA A 150 -14.04 8.90 7.70
CA ALA A 150 -12.98 8.37 8.54
C ALA A 150 -12.19 9.52 9.17
N ARG A 151 -11.56 9.23 10.30
CA ARG A 151 -10.47 10.03 10.85
C ARG A 151 -9.19 9.23 10.75
N PHE A 152 -8.15 9.87 10.24
CA PHE A 152 -6.81 9.31 10.13
C PHE A 152 -5.89 10.02 11.11
N VAL A 153 -5.07 9.26 11.83
CA VAL A 153 -4.05 9.81 12.74
C VAL A 153 -2.69 9.25 12.34
N ILE A 154 -1.79 10.11 11.89
CA ILE A 154 -0.38 9.77 11.73
C ILE A 154 0.24 9.79 13.13
N ALA A 155 0.80 8.67 13.56
CA ALA A 155 1.40 8.51 14.87
C ALA A 155 2.82 7.94 14.76
N GLY A 156 3.75 8.48 15.55
CA GLY A 156 5.05 7.88 15.77
C GLY A 156 4.93 6.61 16.60
N LEU A 157 5.63 5.56 16.19
CA LEU A 157 5.66 4.23 16.81
C LEU A 157 7.06 4.01 17.38
N ALA A 158 7.18 4.06 18.70
CA ALA A 158 8.45 3.90 19.40
C ALA A 158 8.93 2.43 19.42
N ARG A 159 7.99 1.48 19.42
CA ARG A 159 8.25 0.04 19.45
C ARG A 159 7.06 -0.74 18.93
N GLU A 160 7.26 -1.99 18.52
CA GLU A 160 6.14 -2.87 18.17
C GLU A 160 5.21 -3.03 19.38
N THR A 161 3.96 -2.61 19.23
CA THR A 161 2.92 -2.70 20.26
C THR A 161 1.61 -3.24 19.66
N LYS A 162 0.60 -3.45 20.50
CA LYS A 162 -0.75 -3.84 20.07
C LYS A 162 -1.69 -2.63 20.17
N ILE A 163 -2.10 -2.11 19.03
CA ILE A 163 -3.05 -1.00 18.93
C ILE A 163 -4.42 -1.45 19.40
N LYS A 164 -5.07 -0.64 20.21
CA LYS A 164 -6.44 -0.87 20.66
C LYS A 164 -7.41 -0.43 19.57
N VAL A 165 -8.24 -1.36 19.10
CA VAL A 165 -9.30 -1.13 18.12
C VAL A 165 -10.62 -1.46 18.79
N VAL A 166 -11.48 -0.47 18.93
CA VAL A 166 -12.82 -0.65 19.49
C VAL A 166 -13.80 -0.74 18.34
N ASP A 167 -14.43 -1.90 18.16
CA ASP A 167 -15.61 -2.05 17.31
C ASP A 167 -16.79 -1.33 17.99
N GLU A 168 -17.39 -0.38 17.28
CA GLU A 168 -18.48 0.45 17.81
C GLU A 168 -19.85 -0.16 17.49
N THR A 169 -19.89 -1.27 16.75
CA THR A 169 -21.10 -2.02 16.47
C THR A 169 -21.63 -2.63 17.79
N PRO A 170 -22.89 -2.41 18.18
CA PRO A 170 -23.41 -2.99 19.41
C PRO A 170 -23.52 -4.52 19.33
N PRO A 171 -23.02 -5.29 20.34
CA PRO A 171 -22.30 -4.84 21.53
C PRO A 171 -20.83 -4.50 21.21
N PRO A 172 -20.27 -3.41 21.78
CA PRO A 172 -18.92 -2.97 21.45
C PRO A 172 -17.87 -3.99 21.89
N VAL A 173 -16.89 -4.27 21.02
CA VAL A 173 -15.81 -5.24 21.27
C VAL A 173 -14.46 -4.56 21.17
N VAL A 174 -13.58 -4.80 22.14
CA VAL A 174 -12.21 -4.29 22.14
C VAL A 174 -11.26 -5.36 21.61
N ASN A 175 -10.54 -5.02 20.55
CA ASN A 175 -9.52 -5.86 19.93
C ASN A 175 -8.13 -5.23 20.08
N HIS A 176 -7.09 -6.07 20.15
CA HIS A 176 -5.70 -5.66 20.22
C HIS A 176 -4.95 -6.12 18.97
N VAL A 177 -4.74 -5.19 18.03
CA VAL A 177 -4.14 -5.47 16.72
C VAL A 177 -2.64 -5.19 16.76
N PRO A 178 -1.76 -6.18 16.51
CA PRO A 178 -0.33 -5.95 16.42
C PRO A 178 0.05 -4.90 15.37
N SER A 179 0.84 -3.90 15.77
CA SER A 179 1.27 -2.78 14.91
C SER A 179 2.06 -3.20 13.68
N LYS A 180 2.66 -4.41 13.66
CA LYS A 180 3.28 -4.99 12.45
C LYS A 180 2.32 -5.22 11.28
N PHE A 181 1.01 -5.27 11.54
CA PHE A 181 0.00 -5.39 10.49
C PHE A 181 -0.38 -4.04 9.88
N LEU A 182 -0.01 -2.94 10.54
CA LEU A 182 -0.21 -1.59 10.01
C LEU A 182 0.87 -1.25 8.99
N GLU A 183 0.54 -0.32 8.10
CA GLU A 183 1.54 0.30 7.25
C GLU A 183 2.50 1.14 8.10
N GLN A 184 3.78 0.94 7.86
CA GLN A 184 4.87 1.64 8.53
C GLN A 184 5.55 2.55 7.51
N PHE A 185 5.84 3.76 7.94
CA PHE A 185 6.43 4.83 7.14
C PHE A 185 7.68 5.34 7.84
N ASP A 186 8.66 5.77 7.06
CA ASP A 186 9.94 6.23 7.62
C ASP A 186 9.85 7.72 8.02
N SER A 187 8.78 8.42 7.61
CA SER A 187 8.54 9.84 7.91
C SER A 187 7.05 10.18 7.96
N VAL A 188 6.71 11.31 8.60
CA VAL A 188 5.35 11.88 8.59
C VAL A 188 4.94 12.26 7.17
N GLU A 189 5.86 12.79 6.38
CA GLU A 189 5.64 13.21 4.99
C GLU A 189 5.20 12.03 4.12
N GLU A 190 5.79 10.86 4.33
CA GLU A 190 5.42 9.64 3.61
C GLU A 190 4.03 9.15 4.00
N ALA A 191 3.73 9.12 5.30
CA ALA A 191 2.39 8.80 5.80
C ALA A 191 1.33 9.78 5.24
N ARG A 192 1.67 11.06 5.11
CA ARG A 192 0.78 12.08 4.52
C ARG A 192 0.48 11.81 3.05
N ARG A 193 1.51 11.47 2.25
CA ARG A 193 1.32 11.10 0.83
C ARG A 193 0.43 9.87 0.65
N GLU A 194 0.52 8.89 1.56
CA GLU A 194 -0.38 7.75 1.53
C GLU A 194 -1.84 8.17 1.77
N LEU A 195 -2.10 9.06 2.74
CA LEU A 195 -3.45 9.59 2.97
C LEU A 195 -4.00 10.33 1.75
N GLU A 196 -3.17 11.15 1.10
CA GLU A 196 -3.55 11.83 -0.14
C GLU A 196 -3.92 10.82 -1.23
N GLN A 197 -3.16 9.74 -1.42
CA GLN A 197 -3.49 8.70 -2.40
C GLN A 197 -4.76 7.93 -2.07
N LEU A 198 -4.93 7.49 -0.82
CA LEU A 198 -6.12 6.76 -0.35
C LEU A 198 -7.41 7.54 -0.55
N THR A 199 -7.32 8.87 -0.49
CA THR A 199 -8.47 9.78 -0.67
C THR A 199 -8.65 10.26 -2.11
N SER A 200 -7.65 10.08 -2.97
CA SER A 200 -7.71 10.43 -4.40
C SER A 200 -8.32 9.32 -5.27
N PHE A 201 -8.19 8.04 -4.87
CA PHE A 201 -8.70 6.91 -5.64
C PHE A 201 -10.18 6.64 -5.34
N GLY A 202 -11.06 6.82 -6.35
CA GLY A 202 -12.44 6.31 -6.34
C GLY A 202 -13.56 7.31 -6.01
N SER A 203 -13.30 8.63 -5.95
CA SER A 203 -14.36 9.60 -5.67
C SER A 203 -14.87 10.29 -6.94
N SER A 204 -15.98 9.81 -7.50
CA SER A 204 -16.86 10.59 -8.41
C SER A 204 -17.56 11.75 -7.68
N VAL A 205 -17.22 11.97 -6.41
CA VAL A 205 -17.88 12.84 -5.44
C VAL A 205 -16.81 13.70 -4.78
N ARG A 206 -17.13 14.95 -4.42
CA ARG A 206 -16.23 15.86 -3.70
C ARG A 206 -15.76 15.20 -2.39
N ALA A 207 -14.53 14.72 -2.39
CA ALA A 207 -13.81 14.16 -1.26
C ALA A 207 -12.76 15.16 -0.80
N LEU A 208 -12.65 15.36 0.50
CA LEU A 208 -11.72 16.29 1.12
C LEU A 208 -11.02 15.60 2.29
N LEU A 209 -9.73 15.89 2.44
CA LEU A 209 -8.94 15.52 3.61
C LEU A 209 -8.57 16.82 4.33
N GLU A 210 -9.19 17.06 5.49
CA GLU A 210 -9.02 18.30 6.26
C GLU A 210 -8.19 18.03 7.51
N ARG A 211 -7.31 18.96 7.89
CA ARG A 211 -6.50 18.80 9.11
C ARG A 211 -7.40 18.92 10.34
N ALA A 212 -7.31 17.93 11.21
CA ALA A 212 -8.07 17.84 12.46
C ALA A 212 -7.16 18.07 13.67
N PRO A 213 -7.71 18.53 14.81
CA PRO A 213 -6.96 18.56 16.06
C PRO A 213 -6.58 17.14 16.49
N ILE A 214 -5.40 16.99 17.07
CA ILE A 214 -4.99 15.75 17.73
C ILE A 214 -5.72 15.74 19.08
N GLU A 215 -6.67 14.83 19.25
CA GLU A 215 -7.26 14.58 20.55
C GLU A 215 -6.17 13.98 21.46
N ALA A 216 -5.91 14.64 22.59
CA ALA A 216 -4.98 14.13 23.59
C ALA A 216 -5.48 12.76 24.06
N ALA A 217 -4.57 11.79 24.19
CA ALA A 217 -4.90 10.49 24.75
C ALA A 217 -5.46 10.70 26.17
N SER A 218 -6.75 10.37 26.36
CA SER A 218 -7.44 10.36 27.65
C SER A 218 -6.97 9.20 28.51
#